data_AF-A0A948T014-F1
#
_entry.id   AF-A0A948T014-F1
#
_cell.length_a   1.000
_cell.length_b   1.000
_cell.length_c   1.000
_cell.angle_alpha   90.00
_cell.angle_beta   90.00
_cell.angle_gamma   90.00
#
_symmetry.space_group_name_H-M   'P 1'
#
loop_
_entity.id
_entity.type
_entity.pdbx_description
1 polymer ?
#
loop_
_entity_poly.entity_id
_entity_poly.type
_entity_poly.pdbx_seq_one_letter_code
_entity_poly.pdbx_strand_id
1 'polypeptide(L)'
;MQKKTLYLILGILSAAAIAVFAQSGNQRSAATAVKPDYAQAGLKQAGAALTRKSPDQYNAMMAELSTNMKSWGSLHPDDQRIALAAVIQLLAQQGNGKISQTPAYYADWINQTLLTNKEVLAMPLDRVLVIHAVMDYDFDNGKDKDLLAQEILGPSMYEANKARRQKLGLPAEEVKP
;
A
#
# COMPACT_ATOMS: atom_id res chain seq x y z
N MET A 1 3.70 34.41 15.32
CA MET A 1 3.58 33.53 14.14
C MET A 1 4.57 32.38 14.29
N GLN A 2 4.16 31.27 14.89
CA GLN A 2 4.87 29.99 14.85
C GLN A 2 3.83 28.87 14.83
N LYS A 3 3.71 28.19 13.69
CA LYS A 3 2.91 26.97 13.54
C LYS A 3 3.80 25.80 13.96
N LYS A 4 3.51 25.17 15.10
CA LYS A 4 3.99 23.82 15.41
C LYS A 4 2.79 22.91 15.39
N THR A 5 2.68 22.16 14.30
CA THR A 5 1.61 21.20 14.04
C THR A 5 1.71 20.07 15.06
N LEU A 6 0.60 19.93 15.77
CA LEU A 6 0.25 18.90 16.73
C LEU A 6 -0.10 17.60 15.99
N TYR A 7 0.52 16.48 16.32
CA TYR A 7 -0.07 15.15 16.09
C TYR A 7 0.24 14.25 17.29
N LEU A 8 -0.72 14.22 18.21
CA LEU A 8 -0.76 13.34 19.38
C LEU A 8 -2.16 12.77 19.45
N ILE A 9 -2.37 11.54 18.95
CA ILE A 9 -3.54 10.68 19.20
C ILE A 9 -3.06 9.22 19.03
N LEU A 10 -2.66 8.51 20.11
CA LEU A 10 -3.48 7.56 20.89
C LEU A 10 -4.31 6.62 19.97
N GLY A 11 -3.86 5.41 19.70
CA GLY A 11 -4.02 4.31 20.65
C GLY A 11 -5.49 3.84 20.70
N ILE A 12 -5.87 2.93 19.81
CA ILE A 12 -6.82 1.80 19.98
C ILE A 12 -6.66 0.95 18.71
N LEU A 13 -5.77 -0.05 18.76
CA LEU A 13 -5.91 -1.25 17.93
C LEU A 13 -6.45 -2.32 18.88
N SER A 14 -7.77 -2.40 18.95
CA SER A 14 -8.45 -3.51 19.60
C SER A 14 -8.13 -4.77 18.83
N ALA A 15 -7.62 -5.75 19.55
CA ALA A 15 -7.36 -7.10 19.07
C ALA A 15 -8.62 -7.79 18.53
N ALA A 16 -8.34 -8.81 17.71
CA ALA A 16 -9.18 -9.97 17.38
C ALA A 16 -10.19 -9.83 16.22
N ALA A 17 -9.86 -10.49 15.10
CA ALA A 17 -10.65 -11.62 14.60
C ALA A 17 -9.84 -12.46 13.59
N ILE A 18 -9.31 -13.59 14.06
CA ILE A 18 -8.97 -14.74 13.22
C ILE A 18 -10.26 -15.56 13.08
N ALA A 19 -10.71 -15.83 11.85
CA ALA A 19 -11.07 -17.18 11.38
C ALA A 19 -11.85 -17.18 10.05
N VAL A 20 -11.22 -17.82 9.06
CA VAL A 20 -11.78 -18.86 8.16
C VAL A 20 -12.96 -18.49 7.26
N PHE A 21 -12.68 -18.38 5.95
CA PHE A 21 -13.53 -18.99 4.94
C PHE A 21 -12.70 -19.92 4.05
N ALA A 22 -12.98 -21.20 4.17
CA ALA A 22 -12.42 -22.26 3.34
C ALA A 22 -13.29 -22.49 2.09
N GLN A 23 -12.60 -22.50 0.95
CA GLN A 23 -12.87 -23.21 -0.32
C GLN A 23 -14.30 -23.65 -0.68
N SER A 24 -14.75 -23.18 -1.84
CA SER A 24 -15.26 -24.08 -2.89
C SER A 24 -15.10 -23.41 -4.27
N GLY A 25 -14.63 -24.16 -5.27
CA GLY A 25 -14.57 -23.66 -6.65
C GLY A 25 -13.33 -24.05 -7.44
N ASN A 26 -13.24 -25.34 -7.77
CA ASN A 26 -12.31 -25.94 -8.71
C ASN A 26 -12.38 -25.25 -10.10
N GLN A 27 -11.24 -24.96 -10.75
CA GLN A 27 -10.90 -25.20 -12.18
C GLN A 27 -9.85 -24.22 -12.74
N ARG A 28 -8.67 -24.78 -13.06
CA ARG A 28 -7.87 -24.56 -14.27
C ARG A 28 -7.50 -23.12 -14.66
N SER A 29 -6.23 -22.77 -14.44
CA SER A 29 -5.20 -22.85 -15.50
C SER A 29 -3.86 -22.42 -14.90
N ALA A 30 -2.83 -23.25 -15.08
CA ALA A 30 -1.45 -22.84 -14.91
C ALA A 30 -1.11 -21.83 -16.02
N ALA A 31 -1.54 -20.58 -15.83
CA ALA A 31 -0.97 -19.47 -16.56
C ALA A 31 0.42 -19.27 -15.98
N THR A 32 1.44 -19.49 -16.81
CA THR A 32 2.82 -19.07 -16.59
C THR A 32 2.78 -17.65 -16.02
N ALA A 33 2.97 -17.52 -14.70
CA ALA A 33 3.00 -16.23 -14.05
C ALA A 33 4.26 -15.52 -14.54
N VAL A 34 4.10 -14.70 -15.58
CA VAL A 34 5.11 -13.74 -15.99
C VAL A 34 5.35 -12.86 -14.76
N LYS A 35 6.43 -13.13 -14.04
CA LYS A 35 6.86 -12.29 -12.92
C LYS A 35 7.05 -10.89 -13.50
N PRO A 36 6.39 -9.85 -12.96
CA PRO A 36 6.53 -8.50 -13.50
C PRO A 36 8.01 -8.09 -13.45
N ASP A 37 8.51 -7.45 -14.51
CA ASP A 37 9.84 -6.85 -14.52
C ASP A 37 9.81 -5.54 -13.72
N TYR A 38 9.86 -5.67 -12.40
CA TYR A 38 9.89 -4.54 -11.47
C TYR A 38 11.17 -3.70 -11.64
N ALA A 39 12.26 -4.28 -12.17
CA ALA A 39 13.56 -3.61 -12.29
C ALA A 39 13.49 -2.51 -13.35
N GLN A 40 12.94 -2.81 -14.52
CA GLN A 40 12.84 -1.82 -15.59
C GLN A 40 11.90 -0.65 -15.23
N ALA A 41 10.86 -0.89 -14.41
CA ALA A 41 9.95 0.12 -13.91
C ALA A 41 10.64 1.07 -12.89
N GLY A 42 11.25 0.51 -11.85
CA GLY A 42 11.93 1.30 -10.80
C GLY A 42 13.09 2.15 -11.35
N LEU A 43 13.86 1.61 -12.29
CA LEU A 43 15.01 2.30 -12.90
C LEU A 43 14.63 3.50 -13.77
N LYS A 44 13.41 3.55 -14.33
CA LYS A 44 12.95 4.69 -15.14
C LYS A 44 12.51 5.89 -14.31
N GLN A 45 12.11 5.69 -13.06
CA GLN A 45 11.65 6.75 -12.16
C GLN A 45 12.74 7.25 -11.20
N ALA A 46 13.71 6.41 -10.84
CA ALA A 46 14.88 6.83 -10.10
C ALA A 46 15.83 7.59 -11.03
N GLY A 47 15.76 8.93 -11.01
CA GLY A 47 16.71 9.79 -11.73
C GLY A 47 18.17 9.35 -11.49
N ALA A 48 19.04 9.59 -12.48
CA ALA A 48 20.40 9.10 -12.56
C ALA A 48 21.29 9.50 -11.36
N ALA A 49 21.21 8.76 -10.25
CA ALA A 49 22.21 8.67 -9.17
C ALA A 49 21.79 7.73 -8.01
N LEU A 50 21.12 6.57 -8.20
CA LEU A 50 20.75 5.71 -7.04
C LEU A 50 20.73 4.18 -7.31
N THR A 51 21.63 3.63 -8.12
CA THR A 51 21.78 2.15 -8.21
C THR A 51 22.85 1.63 -7.26
N ARG A 52 22.50 1.45 -5.98
CA ARG A 52 23.34 0.73 -5.00
C ARG A 52 23.18 -0.79 -5.10
N LYS A 53 22.00 -1.27 -5.54
CA LYS A 53 21.73 -2.69 -5.80
C LYS A 53 21.89 -3.01 -7.28
N SER A 54 22.45 -4.18 -7.59
CA SER A 54 22.41 -4.75 -8.93
C SER A 54 20.97 -5.12 -9.33
N PRO A 55 20.65 -5.30 -10.62
CA PRO A 55 19.34 -5.78 -11.06
C PRO A 55 18.89 -7.06 -10.34
N ASP A 56 19.78 -8.02 -10.12
CA ASP A 56 19.46 -9.27 -9.42
C ASP A 56 19.13 -9.05 -7.94
N GLN A 57 19.89 -8.18 -7.26
CA GLN A 57 19.63 -7.81 -5.86
C GLN A 57 18.30 -7.09 -5.72
N TYR A 58 17.97 -6.22 -6.68
CA TYR A 58 16.69 -5.53 -6.72
C TYR A 58 15.53 -6.51 -6.97
N ASN A 59 15.68 -7.43 -7.94
CA ASN A 59 14.68 -8.46 -8.23
C ASN A 59 14.43 -9.39 -7.04
N ALA A 60 15.49 -9.79 -6.32
CA ALA A 60 15.37 -10.58 -5.10
C ALA A 60 14.60 -9.83 -4.00
N MET A 61 14.92 -8.54 -3.81
CA MET A 61 14.19 -7.69 -2.87
C MET A 61 12.70 -7.59 -3.23
N MET A 62 12.37 -7.31 -4.50
CA MET A 62 10.97 -7.19 -4.92
C MET A 62 10.21 -8.51 -4.82
N ALA A 63 10.86 -9.64 -5.11
CA ALA A 63 10.27 -10.97 -4.95
C ALA A 63 9.98 -11.32 -3.48
N GLU A 64 10.81 -10.85 -2.55
CA GLU A 64 10.53 -10.98 -1.13
C GLU A 64 9.33 -10.11 -0.73
N LEU A 65 9.37 -8.83 -1.09
CA LEU A 65 8.35 -7.84 -0.76
C LEU A 65 6.96 -8.16 -1.37
N SER A 66 6.92 -8.87 -2.50
CA SER A 66 5.65 -9.37 -3.07
C SER A 66 5.03 -10.52 -2.27
N THR A 67 5.77 -11.09 -1.32
CA THR A 67 5.29 -12.18 -0.45
C THR A 67 4.97 -11.66 0.95
N ASN A 68 5.88 -10.87 1.52
CA ASN A 68 5.68 -10.22 2.82
C ASN A 68 6.71 -9.09 3.00
N MET A 69 6.50 -8.21 3.97
CA MET A 69 7.37 -7.06 4.23
C MET A 69 8.36 -7.27 5.38
N LYS A 70 8.74 -8.50 5.73
CA LYS A 70 9.62 -8.76 6.90
C LYS A 70 10.97 -8.02 6.84
N SER A 71 11.56 -7.83 5.66
CA SER A 71 12.79 -7.05 5.48
C SER A 71 12.59 -5.54 5.43
N TRP A 72 11.36 -5.03 5.38
CA TRP A 72 11.08 -3.61 5.14
C TRP A 72 11.86 -2.67 6.07
N GLY A 73 11.87 -2.98 7.37
CA GLY A 73 12.52 -2.16 8.40
C GLY A 73 14.05 -2.14 8.31
N SER A 74 14.68 -3.07 7.59
CA SER A 74 16.13 -3.10 7.37
C SER A 74 16.55 -2.53 6.00
N LEU A 75 15.58 -2.21 5.13
CA LEU A 75 15.86 -1.59 3.84
C LEU A 75 16.37 -0.15 4.04
N HIS A 76 17.25 0.28 3.13
CA HIS A 76 17.61 1.69 3.04
C HIS A 76 16.36 2.51 2.65
N PRO A 77 16.19 3.76 3.13
CA PRO A 77 15.04 4.59 2.75
C PRO A 77 14.88 4.79 1.24
N ASP A 78 15.98 4.78 0.48
CA ASP A 78 15.93 4.83 -0.98
C ASP A 78 15.34 3.55 -1.59
N ASP A 79 15.71 2.39 -1.06
CA ASP A 79 15.22 1.09 -1.53
C ASP A 79 13.71 0.97 -1.28
N GLN A 80 13.23 1.46 -0.12
CA GLN A 80 11.80 1.53 0.20
C GLN A 80 11.03 2.37 -0.84
N ARG A 81 11.56 3.54 -1.19
CA ARG A 81 10.96 4.46 -2.16
C ARG A 81 10.94 3.87 -3.57
N ILE A 82 12.03 3.23 -3.99
CA ILE A 82 12.11 2.59 -5.32
C ILE A 82 11.14 1.40 -5.40
N ALA A 83 11.04 0.58 -4.34
CA ALA A 83 10.09 -0.53 -4.30
C ALA A 83 8.65 -0.05 -4.46
N LEU A 84 8.26 0.99 -3.72
CA LEU A 84 6.93 1.60 -3.83
C LEU A 84 6.69 2.23 -5.20
N ALA A 85 7.67 2.94 -5.77
CA ALA A 85 7.60 3.51 -7.11
C ALA A 85 7.30 2.43 -8.17
N ALA A 86 7.99 1.28 -8.08
CA ALA A 86 7.78 0.17 -9.00
C ALA A 86 6.38 -0.46 -8.85
N VAL A 87 5.88 -0.62 -7.62
CA VAL A 87 4.52 -1.15 -7.39
C VAL A 87 3.45 -0.18 -7.91
N ILE A 88 3.58 1.13 -7.63
CA ILE A 88 2.67 2.17 -8.13
C ILE A 88 2.63 2.14 -9.66
N GLN A 89 3.81 2.08 -10.30
CA GLN A 89 3.90 2.01 -11.75
C GLN A 89 3.26 0.73 -12.30
N LEU A 90 3.48 -0.42 -11.65
CA LEU A 90 2.90 -1.69 -12.09
C LEU A 90 1.36 -1.64 -12.03
N LEU A 91 0.80 -1.12 -10.93
CA LEU A 91 -0.65 -0.95 -10.78
C LEU A 91 -1.24 -0.09 -11.90
N ALA A 92 -0.57 1.01 -12.23
CA ALA A 92 -0.99 1.89 -13.32
C ALA A 92 -0.88 1.22 -14.70
N GLN A 93 0.19 0.48 -14.95
CA GLN A 93 0.42 -0.22 -16.23
C GLN A 93 -0.55 -1.37 -16.46
N GLN A 94 -0.96 -2.07 -15.39
CA GLN A 94 -1.94 -3.15 -15.46
C GLN A 94 -3.39 -2.64 -15.57
N GLY A 95 -3.61 -1.32 -15.48
CA GLY A 95 -4.95 -0.74 -15.43
C GLY A 95 -5.70 -1.03 -14.12
N ASN A 96 -4.98 -1.49 -13.07
CA ASN A 96 -5.57 -1.88 -11.80
C ASN A 96 -5.88 -0.69 -10.88
N GLY A 97 -5.23 0.45 -11.12
CA GLY A 97 -5.51 1.70 -10.42
C GLY A 97 -4.37 2.71 -10.56
N LYS A 98 -4.68 3.97 -10.28
CA LYS A 98 -3.74 5.09 -10.19
C LYS A 98 -3.64 5.52 -8.73
N ILE A 99 -2.43 5.83 -8.31
CA ILE A 99 -2.11 6.35 -6.99
C ILE A 99 -1.42 7.69 -7.23
N SER A 100 -1.92 8.77 -6.63
CA SER A 100 -1.42 10.13 -6.92
C SER A 100 -0.34 10.57 -5.93
N GLN A 101 -0.36 10.03 -4.70
CA GLN A 101 0.67 10.34 -3.71
C GLN A 101 2.02 9.73 -4.06
N THR A 102 3.07 10.36 -3.54
CA THR A 102 4.45 9.98 -3.85
C THR A 102 4.89 8.68 -3.14
N PRO A 103 5.89 7.96 -3.66
CA PRO A 103 6.49 6.84 -2.94
C PRO A 103 7.04 7.22 -1.55
N ALA A 104 7.54 8.45 -1.37
CA ALA A 104 8.03 8.92 -0.07
C ALA A 104 6.91 9.00 0.97
N TYR A 105 5.74 9.50 0.58
CA TYR A 105 4.55 9.55 1.45
C TYR A 105 4.19 8.17 2.00
N TYR A 106 4.12 7.17 1.12
CA TYR A 106 3.77 5.81 1.53
C TYR A 106 4.88 5.13 2.33
N ALA A 107 6.16 5.41 2.04
CA ALA A 107 7.27 4.88 2.83
C ALA A 107 7.20 5.36 4.28
N ASP A 108 7.00 6.66 4.48
CA ASP A 108 6.87 7.27 5.80
C ASP A 108 5.67 6.70 6.56
N TRP A 109 4.54 6.50 5.89
CA TRP A 109 3.37 5.90 6.54
C TRP A 109 3.59 4.43 6.92
N ILE A 110 4.20 3.61 6.05
CA ILE A 110 4.47 2.21 6.39
C ILE A 110 5.39 2.17 7.61
N ASN A 111 6.44 3.01 7.62
CA ASN A 111 7.36 3.11 8.75
C ASN A 111 6.63 3.51 10.05
N GLN A 112 5.69 4.47 10.00
CA GLN A 112 4.88 4.85 11.16
C GLN A 112 3.93 3.74 11.60
N THR A 113 3.30 3.04 10.67
CA THR A 113 2.38 1.94 10.94
C THR A 113 3.10 0.81 11.68
N LEU A 114 4.32 0.48 11.25
CA LEU A 114 5.13 -0.56 11.87
C LEU A 114 5.53 -0.28 13.33
N LEU A 115 5.50 0.99 13.77
CA LEU A 115 5.70 1.34 15.18
C LEU A 115 4.58 0.83 16.08
N THR A 116 3.37 0.66 15.52
CA THR A 116 2.15 0.33 16.28
C THR A 116 1.49 -0.97 15.87
N ASN A 117 1.73 -1.45 14.64
CA ASN A 117 1.19 -2.69 14.12
C ASN A 117 2.25 -3.46 13.33
N LYS A 118 2.86 -4.46 13.98
CA LYS A 118 3.87 -5.32 13.34
C LYS A 118 3.27 -6.42 12.47
N GLU A 119 1.97 -6.71 12.58
CA GLU A 119 1.31 -7.75 11.76
C GLU A 119 1.32 -7.39 10.28
N VAL A 120 1.44 -6.09 9.97
CA VAL A 120 1.63 -5.57 8.62
C VAL A 120 2.86 -6.17 7.92
N LEU A 121 3.89 -6.60 8.65
CA LEU A 121 5.06 -7.26 8.08
C LEU A 121 4.74 -8.61 7.43
N ALA A 122 3.62 -9.25 7.77
CA ALA A 122 3.19 -10.51 7.18
C ALA A 122 2.50 -10.34 5.82
N MET A 123 2.14 -9.10 5.45
CA MET A 123 1.43 -8.81 4.20
C MET A 123 2.39 -8.46 3.06
N PRO A 124 2.03 -8.78 1.80
CA PRO A 124 2.70 -8.26 0.61
C PRO A 124 2.69 -6.73 0.52
N LEU A 125 3.75 -6.14 -0.03
CA LEU A 125 3.91 -4.69 -0.17
C LEU A 125 2.79 -4.04 -1.00
N ASP A 126 2.40 -4.66 -2.10
CA ASP A 126 1.32 -4.19 -2.97
C ASP A 126 -0.03 -4.15 -2.24
N ARG A 127 -0.33 -5.18 -1.45
CA ARG A 127 -1.55 -5.20 -0.65
C ARG A 127 -1.56 -4.10 0.41
N VAL A 128 -0.44 -3.88 1.09
CA VAL A 128 -0.30 -2.79 2.09
C VAL A 128 -0.48 -1.43 1.44
N LEU A 129 0.18 -1.21 0.30
CA LEU A 129 0.05 0.04 -0.45
C LEU A 129 -1.40 0.30 -0.87
N VAL A 130 -2.09 -0.70 -1.44
CA VAL A 130 -3.48 -0.53 -1.88
C VAL A 130 -4.41 -0.25 -0.71
N ILE A 131 -4.30 -0.99 0.40
CA ILE A 131 -5.11 -0.74 1.60
C ILE A 131 -4.96 0.72 2.04
N HIS A 132 -3.72 1.20 2.10
CA HIS A 132 -3.47 2.56 2.54
C HIS A 132 -3.97 3.61 1.53
N ALA A 133 -3.70 3.43 0.24
CA ALA A 133 -4.18 4.33 -0.80
C ALA A 133 -5.73 4.41 -0.81
N VAL A 134 -6.41 3.30 -0.52
CA VAL A 134 -7.86 3.26 -0.34
C VAL A 134 -8.30 4.01 0.92
N MET A 135 -7.61 3.85 2.06
CA MET A 135 -7.92 4.61 3.27
C MET A 135 -7.83 6.14 3.04
N ASP A 136 -6.91 6.57 2.19
CA ASP A 136 -6.69 7.99 1.87
C ASP A 136 -7.49 8.52 0.68
N TYR A 137 -8.28 7.66 0.02
CA TYR A 137 -9.05 8.02 -1.19
C TYR A 137 -8.14 8.45 -2.35
N ASP A 138 -6.92 7.90 -2.36
CA ASP A 138 -5.88 8.15 -3.35
C ASP A 138 -5.79 7.04 -4.42
N PHE A 139 -6.47 5.91 -4.21
CA PHE A 139 -6.54 4.83 -5.18
C PHE A 139 -7.71 5.04 -6.15
N ASP A 140 -7.41 5.41 -7.40
CA ASP A 140 -8.38 5.58 -8.49
C ASP A 140 -8.32 4.41 -9.46
N ASN A 141 -9.34 3.55 -9.41
CA ASN A 141 -9.57 2.48 -10.39
C ASN A 141 -10.91 2.67 -11.15
N GLY A 142 -11.47 3.89 -11.11
CA GLY A 142 -12.77 4.21 -11.71
C GLY A 142 -13.99 3.77 -10.91
N LYS A 143 -13.84 3.09 -9.76
CA LYS A 143 -14.94 2.84 -8.82
C LYS A 143 -15.15 4.05 -7.91
N ASP A 144 -16.35 4.14 -7.34
CA ASP A 144 -16.65 5.02 -6.21
C ASP A 144 -15.73 4.67 -5.02
N LYS A 145 -15.06 5.67 -4.43
CA LYS A 145 -14.04 5.43 -3.41
C LYS A 145 -14.62 4.96 -2.09
N ASP A 146 -15.85 5.36 -1.77
CA ASP A 146 -16.55 4.90 -0.58
C ASP A 146 -16.92 3.42 -0.71
N LEU A 147 -17.46 3.00 -1.85
CA LEU A 147 -17.74 1.59 -2.15
C LEU A 147 -16.46 0.76 -2.16
N LEU A 148 -15.39 1.27 -2.77
CA LEU A 148 -14.09 0.59 -2.78
C LEU A 148 -13.52 0.46 -1.37
N ALA A 149 -13.63 1.50 -0.55
CA ALA A 149 -13.19 1.46 0.84
C ALA A 149 -13.98 0.45 1.67
N GLN A 150 -15.29 0.35 1.49
CA GLN A 150 -16.11 -0.69 2.12
C GLN A 150 -15.66 -2.09 1.70
N GLU A 151 -15.44 -2.31 0.39
CA GLU A 151 -15.03 -3.60 -0.18
C GLU A 151 -13.65 -4.05 0.35
N ILE A 152 -12.67 -3.15 0.37
CA ILE A 152 -11.28 -3.49 0.66
C ILE A 152 -10.97 -3.52 2.15
N LEU A 153 -11.55 -2.60 2.93
CA LEU A 153 -11.28 -2.48 4.37
C LEU A 153 -12.21 -3.36 5.20
N GLY A 154 -13.41 -3.65 4.69
CA GLY A 154 -14.48 -4.28 5.45
C GLY A 154 -15.12 -3.31 6.47
N PRO A 155 -16.24 -3.72 7.11
CA PRO A 155 -17.12 -2.81 7.84
C PRO A 155 -16.43 -2.03 8.97
N SER A 156 -15.68 -2.73 9.82
CA SER A 156 -15.07 -2.09 11.00
C SER A 156 -13.98 -1.08 10.63
N MET A 157 -13.11 -1.42 9.67
CA MET A 157 -12.02 -0.54 9.26
C MET A 157 -12.53 0.61 8.38
N TYR A 158 -13.57 0.38 7.58
CA TYR A 158 -14.24 1.42 6.83
C TYR A 158 -14.83 2.50 7.76
N GLU A 159 -15.61 2.12 8.77
CA GLU A 159 -16.19 3.09 9.71
C GLU A 159 -15.12 3.86 10.50
N ALA A 160 -14.06 3.17 10.93
CA ALA A 160 -12.91 3.81 11.57
C ALA A 160 -12.22 4.82 10.64
N ASN A 161 -12.02 4.46 9.37
CA ASN A 161 -11.42 5.34 8.38
C ASN A 161 -12.33 6.54 8.07
N LYS A 162 -13.64 6.33 7.93
CA LYS A 162 -14.63 7.39 7.70
C LYS A 162 -14.63 8.40 8.84
N ALA A 163 -14.68 7.93 10.09
CA ALA A 163 -14.60 8.78 11.27
C ALA A 163 -13.27 9.57 11.34
N ARG A 164 -12.14 8.93 10.99
CA ARG A 164 -10.83 9.60 10.89
C ARG A 164 -10.87 10.73 9.86
N ARG A 165 -11.38 10.47 8.65
CA ARG A 165 -11.44 11.46 7.56
C ARG A 165 -12.33 12.65 7.93
N GLN A 166 -13.49 12.40 8.54
CA GLN A 166 -14.38 13.45 9.05
C GLN A 166 -13.69 14.36 10.07
N LYS A 167 -12.95 13.78 11.03
CA LYS A 167 -12.16 14.56 12.01
C LYS A 167 -11.07 15.41 11.37
N LEU A 168 -10.53 14.99 10.22
CA LEU A 168 -9.53 15.73 9.46
C LEU A 168 -10.16 16.78 8.51
N GLY A 169 -11.49 16.90 8.48
CA GLY A 169 -12.19 17.77 7.54
C GLY A 169 -12.05 17.33 6.07
N LEU A 170 -11.66 16.07 5.83
CA LEU A 170 -11.57 15.51 4.50
C LEU A 170 -12.95 14.99 4.08
N PRO A 171 -13.47 15.40 2.91
CA PRO A 171 -14.79 14.95 2.49
C PRO A 171 -14.80 13.43 2.29
N ALA A 172 -15.93 12.81 2.68
CA ALA A 172 -16.37 11.57 2.03
C ALA A 172 -16.69 11.92 0.58
N GLU A 173 -16.48 11.00 -0.36
CA GLU A 173 -16.76 11.33 -1.75
C GLU A 173 -18.28 11.52 -1.86
N GLU A 174 -18.72 12.68 -2.35
CA GLU A 174 -20.12 12.90 -2.63
C GLU A 174 -20.52 11.87 -3.68
N VAL A 175 -21.47 11.00 -3.34
CA VAL A 175 -22.12 10.11 -4.29
C VAL A 175 -22.64 11.00 -5.41
N LYS A 176 -21.95 11.01 -6.56
CA LYS A 176 -22.45 11.72 -7.73
C LYS A 176 -23.78 11.05 -8.10
N PRO A 177 -24.88 11.81 -8.16
CA PRO A 177 -26.20 11.27 -8.49
C PRO A 177 -26.24 10.64 -9.89
#